data_AF-A0A4S0IIS1-F1
#
_entry.id   AF-A0A4S0IIS1-F1
#
_cell.length_a   1.000
_cell.length_b   1.000
_cell.length_c   1.000
_cell.angle_alpha   90.00
_cell.angle_beta   90.00
_cell.angle_gamma   90.00
#
_symmetry.space_group_name_H-M   'P 1'
#
loop_
_entity.id
_entity.type
_entity.pdbx_description
1 polymer ?
#
loop_
_entity_poly.entity_id
_entity_poly.type
_entity_poly.pdbx_seq_one_letter_code
_entity_poly.pdbx_strand_id
1 'polypeptide(L)'
;CSSDLALKPVAAMLKLAPSSLPSASPMAKPGTHAGQGTKKRGRVAILTGCAQSVLDPAINDTTISLLTRLGVEVVVPEDEGCCGALVHHMGREAAALASARQNIDA
;
A
#
# COMPACT_ATOMS: atom_id res chain seq x y z
N CYS A 1 -7.38 -37.78 0.10
CA CYS A 1 -5.98 -37.50 0.49
C CYS A 1 -5.11 -37.41 -0.78
N SER A 2 -5.38 -36.43 -1.64
CA SER A 2 -4.73 -36.28 -2.96
C SER A 2 -4.45 -34.81 -3.32
N SER A 3 -5.00 -33.88 -2.54
CA SER A 3 -4.83 -32.42 -2.68
C SER A 3 -3.50 -31.90 -2.14
N ASP A 4 -2.84 -32.64 -1.24
CA ASP A 4 -1.58 -32.20 -0.62
C ASP A 4 -0.35 -32.29 -1.53
N LEU A 5 -0.37 -33.14 -2.57
CA LEU A 5 0.80 -33.33 -3.44
C LEU A 5 1.03 -32.15 -4.39
N ALA A 6 -0.05 -31.54 -4.87
CA ALA A 6 0.00 -30.45 -5.84
C ALA A 6 0.54 -29.13 -5.25
N LEU A 7 0.38 -28.91 -3.95
CA LEU A 7 0.80 -27.68 -3.26
C LEU A 7 2.15 -27.81 -2.54
N LYS A 8 2.79 -28.99 -2.55
CA LYS A 8 4.11 -29.21 -1.93
C LYS A 8 5.14 -28.12 -2.25
N PRO A 9 5.28 -27.62 -3.50
CA PRO A 9 6.27 -26.59 -3.82
C PRO A 9 6.05 -25.26 -3.08
N VAL A 10 4.82 -24.93 -2.72
CA VAL A 10 4.45 -23.65 -2.06
C VAL A 10 3.99 -23.84 -0.60
N ALA A 11 4.03 -25.06 -0.07
CA ALA A 11 3.47 -25.40 1.23
C ALA A 11 4.09 -24.58 2.38
N ALA A 12 5.39 -24.26 2.32
CA ALA A 12 6.04 -23.41 3.31
C ALA A 12 5.53 -21.96 3.26
N MET A 13 5.30 -21.43 2.06
CA MET A 13 4.76 -20.07 1.87
C MET A 13 3.31 -19.98 2.37
N LEU A 14 2.50 -21.01 2.09
CA LEU A 14 1.12 -21.07 2.57
C LEU A 14 1.02 -21.14 4.10
N LYS A 15 1.99 -21.76 4.78
CA LYS A 15 2.06 -21.76 6.25
C LYS A 15 2.39 -20.38 6.85
N LEU A 16 3.04 -19.51 6.08
CA LEU A 16 3.36 -18.14 6.49
C LEU A 16 2.25 -17.15 6.11
N ALA A 17 1.36 -17.52 5.20
CA ALA A 17 0.22 -16.71 4.82
C ALA A 17 -0.82 -16.65 5.96
N PRO A 18 -1.51 -15.51 6.13
CA PRO A 18 -2.59 -15.45 7.09
C PRO A 18 -3.75 -16.35 6.66
N SER A 19 -4.47 -16.90 7.62
CA SER A 19 -5.63 -17.78 7.37
C SER A 19 -6.86 -17.03 6.84
N SER A 20 -6.90 -15.71 7.02
CA SER A 20 -7.91 -14.82 6.48
C SER A 20 -7.31 -13.44 6.17
N LEU A 21 -7.97 -12.69 5.30
CA LEU A 21 -7.59 -11.32 4.96
C LEU A 21 -8.67 -10.35 5.43
N PRO A 22 -8.29 -9.12 5.85
CA PRO A 22 -9.24 -8.06 6.07
C PRO A 22 -9.91 -7.63 4.76
N SER A 23 -11.05 -6.94 4.87
CA SER A 23 -11.68 -6.32 3.72
C SER A 23 -10.82 -5.17 3.18
N ALA A 24 -10.81 -4.99 1.86
CA ALA A 24 -10.16 -3.84 1.24
C ALA A 24 -10.73 -2.52 1.78
N SER A 25 -9.85 -1.55 2.06
CA SER A 25 -10.27 -0.23 2.54
C SER A 25 -10.81 0.63 1.39
N PRO A 26 -11.98 1.27 1.55
CA PRO A 26 -12.44 2.31 0.64
C PRO A 26 -11.52 3.53 0.58
N MET A 27 -10.74 3.79 1.64
CA MET A 27 -9.85 4.96 1.73
C MET A 27 -8.62 4.83 0.82
N ALA A 28 -8.30 3.61 0.38
CA ALA A 28 -7.22 3.32 -0.56
C ALA A 28 -7.61 3.57 -2.03
N LYS A 29 -8.85 3.99 -2.32
CA LYS A 29 -9.24 4.38 -3.68
C LYS A 29 -8.61 5.73 -4.04
N PRO A 30 -8.25 5.94 -5.32
CA PRO A 30 -7.80 7.23 -5.81
C PRO A 30 -8.75 8.36 -5.42
N GLY A 31 -8.18 9.47 -4.95
CA GLY A 31 -8.96 10.59 -4.48
C GLY A 31 -8.24 11.46 -3.45
N THR A 32 -8.98 12.41 -2.89
CA THR A 32 -8.46 13.34 -1.88
C THR A 32 -9.30 13.27 -0.61
N HIS A 33 -8.62 13.08 0.51
CA HIS A 33 -9.17 13.16 1.86
C HIS A 33 -8.87 14.53 2.43
N ALA A 34 -9.91 15.34 2.62
CA ALA A 34 -9.76 16.72 3.07
C ALA A 34 -9.24 16.79 4.52
N GLY A 35 -8.32 17.73 4.77
CA GLY A 35 -7.93 18.10 6.13
C GLY A 35 -9.12 18.72 6.88
N GLN A 36 -9.25 18.37 8.16
CA GLN A 36 -10.30 18.85 9.05
C GLN A 36 -9.89 20.16 9.74
N GLY A 37 -10.90 20.92 10.20
CA GLY A 37 -10.71 22.19 10.90
C GLY A 37 -10.46 23.38 9.96
N THR A 38 -10.23 24.56 10.55
CA THR A 38 -10.08 25.82 9.79
C THR A 38 -8.65 26.09 9.33
N LYS A 39 -7.65 25.47 9.96
CA LYS A 39 -6.23 25.70 9.67
C LYS A 39 -5.68 24.60 8.77
N LYS A 40 -5.42 24.94 7.51
CA LYS A 40 -4.70 24.07 6.57
C LYS A 40 -3.21 24.01 6.94
N ARG A 41 -2.68 22.82 7.21
CA ARG A 41 -1.27 22.61 7.59
C ARG A 41 -0.38 22.15 6.45
N GLY A 42 -0.94 21.49 5.45
CA GLY A 42 -0.19 20.97 4.31
C GLY A 42 -1.00 19.96 3.51
N ARG A 43 -0.34 19.38 2.52
CA ARG A 43 -0.86 18.35 1.62
C ARG A 43 0.21 17.29 1.41
N VAL A 44 -0.17 16.02 1.45
CA VAL A 44 0.74 14.90 1.22
C VAL A 44 0.09 13.88 0.29
N ALA A 45 0.92 13.22 -0.53
CA ALA A 45 0.53 11.98 -1.19
C ALA A 45 0.84 10.79 -0.27
N ILE A 46 -0.02 9.79 -0.26
CA ILE A 46 0.21 8.52 0.44
C ILE A 46 0.28 7.38 -0.58
N LEU A 47 1.31 6.53 -0.45
CA LEU A 47 1.39 5.28 -1.20
C LEU A 47 0.40 4.28 -0.60
N THR A 48 -0.51 3.75 -1.42
CA THR A 48 -1.41 2.67 -1.02
C THR A 48 -0.62 1.38 -0.78
N GLY A 49 0.41 1.13 -1.59
CA GLY A 49 1.24 -0.05 -1.52
C GLY A 49 0.53 -1.33 -1.98
N CYS A 50 1.31 -2.38 -2.21
CA CYS A 50 0.78 -3.65 -2.73
C CYS A 50 0.49 -4.70 -1.65
N ALA A 51 1.44 -4.98 -0.76
CA ALA A 51 1.29 -6.02 0.26
C ALA A 51 0.52 -5.52 1.49
N GLN A 52 0.88 -4.34 2.00
CA GLN A 52 0.27 -3.76 3.19
C GLN A 52 -1.22 -3.50 2.99
N SER A 53 -1.64 -2.96 1.83
CA SER A 53 -3.06 -2.67 1.55
C SER A 53 -3.96 -3.91 1.60
N VAL A 54 -3.38 -5.11 1.41
CA VAL A 54 -4.08 -6.39 1.47
C VAL A 54 -3.95 -7.02 2.86
N LEU A 55 -2.76 -6.98 3.47
CA LEU A 55 -2.48 -7.67 4.73
C LEU A 55 -2.91 -6.86 5.96
N ASP A 56 -2.79 -5.54 5.91
CA ASP A 56 -3.12 -4.61 6.99
C ASP A 56 -3.51 -3.21 6.46
N PRO A 57 -4.72 -3.06 5.88
CA PRO A 57 -5.20 -1.78 5.36
C PRO A 57 -5.38 -0.71 6.44
N ALA A 58 -5.52 -1.11 7.70
CA ALA A 58 -5.78 -0.19 8.82
C ALA A 58 -4.60 0.78 9.06
N ILE A 59 -3.38 0.43 8.64
CA ILE A 59 -2.21 1.31 8.70
C ILE A 59 -2.47 2.60 7.93
N ASN A 60 -2.87 2.51 6.66
CA ASN A 60 -3.12 3.70 5.84
C ASN A 60 -4.40 4.41 6.28
N ASP A 61 -5.45 3.68 6.65
CA ASP A 61 -6.70 4.29 7.13
C ASP A 61 -6.48 5.15 8.38
N THR A 62 -5.73 4.60 9.34
CA THR A 62 -5.39 5.30 10.58
C THR A 62 -4.45 6.47 10.30
N THR A 63 -3.51 6.32 9.37
CA THR A 63 -2.60 7.40 8.94
C THR A 63 -3.38 8.55 8.31
N ILE A 64 -4.29 8.28 7.38
CA ILE A 64 -5.15 9.28 6.74
C ILE A 64 -6.04 9.95 7.80
N SER A 65 -6.67 9.16 8.68
CA SER A 65 -7.51 9.68 9.76
C SER A 65 -6.76 10.62 10.69
N LEU A 66 -5.54 10.26 11.09
CA LEU A 66 -4.68 11.11 11.93
C LEU A 66 -4.27 12.40 11.19
N LEU A 67 -3.77 12.29 9.97
CA LEU A 67 -3.28 13.44 9.19
C LEU A 67 -4.40 14.43 8.88
N THR A 68 -5.57 13.93 8.45
CA THR A 68 -6.73 14.78 8.18
C THR A 68 -7.20 15.50 9.44
N ARG A 69 -7.27 14.84 10.60
CA ARG A 69 -7.57 15.50 11.89
C ARG A 69 -6.55 16.58 12.28
N LEU A 70 -5.29 16.39 11.89
CA LEU A 70 -4.26 17.39 12.08
C LEU A 70 -4.37 18.57 11.10
N GLY A 71 -5.30 18.55 10.14
CA GLY A 71 -5.47 19.61 9.14
C GLY A 71 -4.55 19.45 7.92
N VAL A 72 -4.05 18.22 7.67
CA VAL A 72 -3.28 17.87 6.48
C VAL A 72 -4.22 17.19 5.47
N GLU A 73 -4.23 17.70 4.24
CA GLU A 73 -4.92 17.04 3.13
C GLU A 73 -4.11 15.83 2.66
N VAL A 74 -4.77 14.68 2.45
CA VAL A 74 -4.10 13.45 2.01
C VAL A 74 -4.63 13.03 0.66
N VAL A 75 -3.72 12.78 -0.27
CA VAL A 75 -4.01 12.43 -1.66
C VAL A 75 -3.61 10.98 -1.88
N VAL A 76 -4.53 10.21 -2.45
CA VAL A 76 -4.26 8.89 -3.00
C VAL A 76 -4.15 9.06 -4.52
N PRO A 77 -2.94 8.93 -5.10
CA PRO A 77 -2.73 9.13 -6.54
C PRO A 77 -3.53 8.12 -7.38
N GLU A 78 -3.92 8.51 -8.59
CA GLU A 78 -4.63 7.62 -9.52
C GLU A 78 -3.68 6.65 -10.22
N ASP A 79 -2.51 7.15 -10.62
CA ASP A 79 -1.52 6.41 -11.40
C ASP A 79 -0.40 5.80 -10.54
N GLU A 80 -0.70 5.43 -9.28
CA GLU A 80 0.26 4.70 -8.44
C GLU A 80 0.62 3.33 -9.04
N GLY A 81 1.91 3.11 -9.27
CA GLY A 81 2.49 1.82 -9.61
C GLY A 81 3.22 1.16 -8.44
N CYS A 82 3.94 0.08 -8.74
CA CYS A 82 4.80 -0.57 -7.75
C CYS A 82 5.87 0.41 -7.21
N CYS A 83 6.08 0.46 -5.90
CA CYS A 83 7.12 1.30 -5.31
C CYS A 83 8.56 0.82 -5.61
N GLY A 84 8.73 -0.38 -6.16
CA GLY A 84 10.03 -0.96 -6.50
C GLY A 84 10.78 -1.65 -5.35
N ALA A 85 10.26 -1.64 -4.11
CA ALA A 85 10.97 -2.17 -2.94
C ALA A 85 11.40 -3.65 -3.08
N LEU A 86 10.49 -4.53 -3.52
CA LEU A 86 10.83 -5.95 -3.69
C LEU A 86 11.87 -6.15 -4.80
N VAL A 87 11.74 -5.42 -5.90
CA VAL A 87 12.67 -5.45 -7.03
C VAL A 87 14.07 -4.98 -6.59
N HIS A 88 14.13 -3.98 -5.72
CA HIS A 88 15.37 -3.54 -5.11
C HIS A 88 16.04 -4.65 -4.28
N HIS A 89 15.27 -5.36 -3.44
CA HIS A 89 15.79 -6.49 -2.65
C HIS A 89 16.27 -7.69 -3.49
N MET A 90 15.86 -7.77 -4.76
CA MET A 90 16.38 -8.76 -5.73
C MET A 90 17.69 -8.32 -6.40
N GLY A 91 18.29 -7.19 -5.99
CA GLY A 91 19.50 -6.63 -6.59
C GLY A 91 19.27 -5.90 -7.91
N ARG A 92 18.01 -5.62 -8.28
CA ARG A 92 17.64 -4.97 -9.54
C ARG A 92 17.40 -3.47 -9.35
N GLU A 93 18.42 -2.78 -8.85
CA GLU A 93 18.31 -1.39 -8.39
C GLU A 93 17.82 -0.42 -9.46
N ALA A 94 18.35 -0.47 -10.68
CA ALA A 94 17.96 0.44 -11.75
C ALA A 94 16.46 0.35 -12.08
N ALA A 95 15.90 -0.87 -12.08
CA ALA A 95 14.48 -1.08 -12.30
C ALA A 95 13.63 -0.58 -11.11
N ALA A 96 14.09 -0.81 -9.88
CA ALA A 96 13.41 -0.31 -8.69
C ALA A 96 13.35 1.23 -8.66
N LEU A 97 14.46 1.90 -8.98
CA LEU A 97 14.51 3.36 -9.06
C LEU A 97 13.66 3.91 -10.20
N ALA A 98 13.53 3.17 -11.32
CA ALA A 98 12.61 3.56 -12.38
C ALA A 98 11.16 3.56 -11.90
N SER A 99 10.74 2.51 -11.18
CA SER A 99 9.39 2.44 -10.60
C SER A 99 9.15 3.51 -9.53
N ALA A 100 10.14 3.77 -8.66
CA ALA A 100 10.03 4.84 -7.67
C ALA A 100 9.87 6.23 -8.32
N ARG A 101 10.59 6.52 -9.41
CA ARG A 101 10.45 7.78 -10.16
C ARG A 101 9.07 7.92 -10.79
N GLN A 102 8.55 6.85 -11.39
CA GLN A 102 7.19 6.85 -11.94
C GLN A 102 6.15 7.24 -10.88
N ASN A 103 6.28 6.75 -9.65
CA ASN A 103 5.38 7.12 -8.55
C ASN A 103 5.58 8.56 -8.03
N ILE A 104 6.76 9.16 -8.22
CA ILE A 104 7.01 10.57 -7.87
C ILE A 104 6.39 11.50 -8.92
N ASP A 105 6.37 11.07 -10.18
CA ASP A 105 5.87 11.84 -11.31
C ASP A 105 4.34 11.70 -11.51
N ALA A 106 3.70 10.74 -10.84
CA ALA A 106 2.25 10.50 -10.83
C ALA A 106 1.48 11.52 -9.96
#